data_AF-A0A8J3QFN8-F1
#
_entry.id   AF-A0A8J3QFN8-F1
#
_cell.length_a   1.000
_cell.length_b   1.000
_cell.length_c   1.000
_cell.angle_alpha   90.00
_cell.angle_beta   90.00
_cell.angle_gamma   90.00
#
_symmetry.space_group_name_H-M   'P 1'
#
loop_
_entity.id
_entity.type
_entity.pdbx_description
1 polymer ?
#
loop_
_entity_poly.entity_id
_entity_poly.type
_entity_poly.pdbx_seq_one_letter_code
_entity_poly.pdbx_strand_id
1 'polypeptide(L)'
;MRFLVLRLNTIQRNFEFEFIPFDSNDRFLAMLRPGMLVDREELRSECAAFRARQMALFLDYNEGFQTTEPEPGHVIVLSTARFSDNHYSMRSNGVSVVALGNWRRTMAPPSILEFVLTLVVREALACVSRRLSGSVHLGTKGCPCDVTPLLADARQKVLSSYLCSYCRTLLAEDGLVALIPAIEKMLDKSWLGTPHDQSSPAGIASALGHDLFIVKGLRPTLYETIRITLRQEGIKQLISTGATILATILVAIILVRLGLKV
;
A
#
# COMPACT_ATOMS: atom_id res chain seq x y z
N MET A 1 11.78 -10.32 6.75
CA MET A 1 10.98 -9.99 5.54
C MET A 1 10.15 -11.18 5.02
N ARG A 2 10.78 -12.27 4.53
CA ARG A 2 10.08 -13.42 3.91
C ARG A 2 8.89 -13.94 4.70
N PHE A 3 9.09 -14.13 6.00
CA PHE A 3 8.03 -14.52 6.95
C PHE A 3 6.77 -13.65 6.88
N LEU A 4 6.90 -12.32 6.81
CA LEU A 4 5.75 -11.41 6.79
C LEU A 4 4.97 -11.52 5.47
N VAL A 5 5.66 -11.72 4.35
CA VAL A 5 5.01 -11.95 3.05
C VAL A 5 4.25 -13.27 3.06
N LEU A 6 4.86 -14.36 3.53
CA LEU A 6 4.18 -15.66 3.64
C LEU A 6 3.00 -15.60 4.62
N ARG A 7 3.07 -14.76 5.66
CA ARG A 7 1.95 -14.59 6.59
C ARG A 7 0.70 -14.05 5.89
N LEU A 8 0.82 -13.33 4.78
CA LEU A 8 -0.32 -12.86 3.98
C LEU A 8 -1.17 -14.03 3.43
N ASN A 9 -0.57 -15.20 3.17
CA ASN A 9 -1.29 -16.41 2.74
C ASN A 9 -2.27 -16.92 3.81
N THR A 10 -2.07 -16.55 5.08
CA THR A 10 -3.00 -16.93 6.17
C THR A 10 -4.21 -16.01 6.27
N ILE A 11 -4.20 -14.87 5.55
CA ILE A 11 -5.24 -13.84 5.61
C ILE A 11 -6.28 -14.03 4.50
N GLN A 12 -5.87 -14.60 3.36
CA GLN A 12 -6.67 -14.74 2.15
C GLN A 12 -6.40 -16.11 1.48
N ARG A 13 -7.25 -16.56 0.55
CA ARG A 13 -7.11 -17.87 -0.13
C ARG A 13 -7.22 -17.80 -1.66
N ASN A 14 -7.23 -16.60 -2.23
CA ASN A 14 -7.46 -16.38 -3.66
C ASN A 14 -6.16 -16.44 -4.48
N PHE A 15 -5.02 -16.25 -3.84
CA PHE A 15 -3.70 -16.41 -4.44
C PHE A 15 -2.71 -16.84 -3.35
N GLU A 16 -1.51 -17.23 -3.75
CA GLU A 16 -0.46 -17.63 -2.83
C GLU A 16 0.82 -16.87 -3.13
N PHE A 17 1.52 -16.44 -2.07
CA PHE A 17 2.88 -15.94 -2.18
C PHE A 17 3.87 -17.05 -1.85
N GLU A 18 4.84 -17.23 -2.74
CA GLU A 18 5.93 -18.17 -2.56
C GLU A 18 7.27 -17.50 -2.86
N PHE A 19 8.33 -18.05 -2.27
CA PHE A 19 9.69 -17.64 -2.57
C PHE A 19 10.37 -18.73 -3.37
N ILE A 20 10.44 -18.51 -4.68
CA ILE A 20 11.14 -19.42 -5.58
C ILE A 20 12.66 -19.22 -5.50
N PRO A 21 13.46 -20.29 -5.62
CA PRO A 21 14.89 -20.17 -5.89
C PRO A 21 15.13 -19.37 -7.17
N PHE A 22 16.25 -18.65 -7.23
CA PHE A 22 16.64 -17.90 -8.41
C PHE A 22 18.15 -18.00 -8.63
N ASP A 23 18.59 -17.89 -9.87
CA ASP A 23 20.00 -17.79 -10.20
C ASP A 23 20.54 -16.38 -9.86
N SER A 24 21.46 -16.31 -8.88
CA SER A 24 22.12 -15.07 -8.48
C SER A 24 22.98 -14.42 -9.57
N ASN A 25 23.33 -15.17 -10.62
CA ASN A 25 24.05 -14.69 -11.80
C ASN A 25 23.11 -14.32 -12.96
N ASP A 26 21.79 -14.42 -12.79
CA ASP A 26 20.84 -14.03 -13.83
C ASP A 26 21.05 -12.55 -14.20
N ARG A 27 21.16 -12.29 -15.50
CA ARG A 27 21.43 -10.95 -16.07
C ARG A 27 20.39 -9.91 -15.63
N PHE A 28 19.11 -10.27 -15.59
CA PHE A 28 18.03 -9.37 -15.18
C PHE A 28 18.17 -9.00 -13.69
N LEU A 29 18.48 -9.98 -12.84
CA LEU A 29 18.72 -9.74 -11.41
C LEU A 29 20.01 -8.96 -11.16
N ALA A 30 21.03 -9.11 -12.01
CA ALA A 30 22.26 -8.34 -11.94
C ALA A 30 22.01 -6.82 -12.15
N MET A 31 21.08 -6.46 -13.04
CA MET A 31 20.66 -5.06 -13.23
C MET A 31 20.02 -4.49 -11.95
N LEU A 32 19.35 -5.33 -11.16
CA LEU A 32 18.60 -4.98 -9.96
C LEU A 32 19.42 -5.11 -8.66
N ARG A 33 20.75 -5.09 -8.73
CA ARG A 33 21.61 -5.12 -7.54
C ARG A 33 21.51 -3.84 -6.71
N PRO A 34 21.81 -3.90 -5.40
CA PRO A 34 21.81 -2.71 -4.54
C PRO A 34 22.67 -1.58 -5.10
N GLY A 35 22.16 -0.35 -5.06
CA GLY A 35 22.88 0.85 -5.50
C GLY A 35 22.82 1.13 -7.00
N MET A 36 22.37 0.17 -7.82
CA MET A 36 22.24 0.35 -9.26
C MET A 36 21.17 1.40 -9.60
N LEU A 37 21.43 2.17 -10.67
CA LEU A 37 20.47 3.02 -11.34
C LEU A 37 20.08 2.32 -12.65
N VAL A 38 18.79 2.04 -12.82
CA VAL A 38 18.28 1.15 -13.87
C VAL A 38 17.26 1.89 -14.72
N ASP A 39 17.40 1.76 -16.04
CA ASP A 39 16.39 2.24 -16.96
C ASP A 39 15.19 1.29 -17.02
N ARG A 40 13.97 1.83 -16.92
CA ARG A 40 12.76 0.99 -16.89
C ARG A 40 12.43 0.38 -18.24
N GLU A 41 12.74 1.04 -19.36
CA GLU A 41 12.48 0.50 -20.70
C GLU A 41 13.45 -0.64 -21.00
N GLU A 42 14.73 -0.47 -20.66
CA GLU A 42 15.73 -1.54 -20.76
C GLU A 42 15.29 -2.77 -19.95
N LEU A 43 14.91 -2.57 -18.69
CA LEU A 43 14.45 -3.66 -17.83
C LEU A 43 13.15 -4.30 -18.33
N ARG A 44 12.22 -3.50 -18.87
CA ARG A 44 10.95 -3.97 -19.45
C ARG A 44 11.20 -4.93 -20.61
N SER A 45 12.22 -4.66 -21.43
CA SER A 45 12.59 -5.48 -22.58
C SER A 45 13.12 -6.87 -22.17
N GLU A 46 13.73 -6.98 -21.00
CA GLU A 46 14.31 -8.22 -20.47
C GLU A 46 13.30 -9.08 -19.68
N CYS A 47 12.14 -8.54 -19.28
CA CYS A 47 11.15 -9.25 -18.44
C CYS A 47 10.66 -10.57 -19.03
N ALA A 48 10.40 -10.63 -20.35
CA ALA A 48 9.90 -11.85 -20.97
C ALA A 48 10.94 -12.98 -20.91
N ALA A 49 12.19 -12.65 -21.25
CA ALA A 49 13.30 -13.60 -21.20
C ALA A 49 13.61 -14.03 -19.76
N PHE A 50 13.58 -13.09 -18.81
CA PHE A 50 13.74 -13.40 -17.39
C PHE A 50 12.65 -14.37 -16.92
N ARG A 51 11.37 -14.10 -17.20
CA ARG A 51 10.29 -14.99 -16.80
C ARG A 51 10.46 -16.39 -17.38
N ALA A 52 10.77 -16.50 -18.68
CA ALA A 52 10.98 -17.80 -19.32
C ALA A 52 12.09 -18.62 -18.63
N ARG A 53 13.22 -17.98 -18.28
CA ARG A 53 14.31 -18.64 -17.52
C ARG A 53 13.87 -19.06 -16.11
N GLN A 54 13.10 -18.22 -15.41
CA GLN A 54 12.60 -18.57 -14.08
C GLN A 54 11.59 -19.73 -14.13
N MET A 55 10.71 -19.78 -15.14
CA MET A 55 9.77 -20.89 -15.30
C MET A 55 10.51 -22.19 -15.66
N ALA A 56 11.51 -22.14 -16.53
CA ALA A 56 12.35 -23.31 -16.81
C ALA A 56 13.03 -23.83 -15.54
N LEU A 57 13.65 -22.95 -14.75
CA LEU A 57 14.27 -23.32 -13.48
C LEU A 57 13.25 -23.93 -12.50
N PHE A 58 12.04 -23.37 -12.41
CA PHE A 58 10.98 -23.91 -11.57
C PHE A 58 10.55 -25.32 -12.02
N LEU A 59 10.39 -25.54 -13.32
CA LEU A 59 10.05 -26.86 -13.87
C LEU A 59 11.16 -27.88 -13.61
N ASP A 60 12.42 -27.49 -13.75
CA ASP A 60 13.58 -28.35 -13.43
C ASP A 60 13.56 -28.77 -11.95
N TYR A 61 13.19 -27.85 -11.04
CA TYR A 61 13.01 -28.18 -9.62
C TYR A 61 11.85 -29.12 -9.39
N ASN A 62 10.72 -28.91 -10.05
CA ASN A 62 9.56 -29.80 -9.92
C ASN A 62 9.88 -31.22 -10.39
N GLU A 63 10.60 -31.35 -11.51
CA GLU A 63 11.07 -32.65 -11.98
C GLU A 63 12.05 -33.28 -10.98
N GLY A 64 13.05 -32.52 -10.53
CA GLY A 64 14.07 -33.00 -9.59
C GLY A 64 13.52 -33.44 -8.24
N PHE A 65 12.46 -32.78 -7.74
CA PHE A 65 11.80 -33.12 -6.48
C PHE A 65 10.52 -33.95 -6.66
N GLN A 66 10.15 -34.31 -7.89
CA GLN A 66 8.94 -35.06 -8.23
C GLN A 66 7.65 -34.40 -7.69
N THR A 67 7.58 -33.08 -7.73
CA THR A 67 6.39 -32.32 -7.35
C THR A 67 5.50 -32.03 -8.57
N THR A 68 4.22 -31.78 -8.32
CA THR A 68 3.23 -31.42 -9.36
C THR A 68 2.71 -30.00 -9.18
N GLU A 69 3.56 -29.12 -8.65
CA GLU A 69 3.17 -27.73 -8.38
C GLU A 69 2.92 -26.97 -9.70
N PRO A 70 1.83 -26.19 -9.77
CA PRO A 70 1.53 -25.40 -10.96
C PRO A 70 2.57 -24.29 -11.15
N GLU A 71 2.79 -23.89 -12.41
CA GLU A 71 3.67 -22.76 -12.71
C GLU A 71 3.19 -21.46 -12.02
N PRO A 72 4.11 -20.66 -11.44
CA PRO A 72 3.75 -19.37 -10.88
C PRO A 72 3.11 -18.43 -11.91
N GLY A 73 1.92 -17.93 -11.60
CA GLY A 73 1.20 -17.02 -12.50
C GLY A 73 1.91 -15.68 -12.73
N HIS A 74 2.68 -15.21 -11.74
CA HIS A 74 3.32 -13.89 -11.77
C HIS A 74 4.55 -13.84 -10.84
N VAL A 75 5.59 -13.11 -11.25
CA VAL A 75 6.84 -12.97 -10.49
C VAL A 75 6.96 -11.55 -9.96
N ILE A 76 7.22 -11.40 -8.66
CA ILE A 76 7.47 -10.09 -8.02
C ILE A 76 8.93 -10.04 -7.57
N VAL A 77 9.71 -9.14 -8.16
CA VAL A 77 11.10 -8.88 -7.76
C VAL A 77 11.15 -7.66 -6.87
N LEU A 78 11.60 -7.85 -5.64
CA LEU A 78 11.88 -6.78 -4.69
C LEU A 78 13.37 -6.44 -4.73
N SER A 79 13.70 -5.18 -4.98
CA SER A 79 15.09 -4.74 -5.13
C SER A 79 15.35 -3.40 -4.41
N THR A 80 16.60 -3.18 -4.02
CA THR A 80 17.10 -1.90 -3.51
C THR A 80 17.80 -1.06 -4.59
N ALA A 81 17.67 -1.44 -5.87
CA ALA A 81 18.02 -0.59 -7.00
C ALA A 81 17.07 0.63 -7.09
N ARG A 82 17.43 1.59 -7.95
CA ARG A 82 16.65 2.79 -8.26
C ARG A 82 16.33 2.83 -9.74
N PHE A 83 15.14 3.28 -10.09
CA PHE A 83 14.84 3.61 -11.48
C PHE A 83 15.35 5.00 -11.84
N SER A 84 15.87 5.16 -13.06
CA SER A 84 16.43 6.41 -13.61
C SER A 84 15.42 7.57 -13.61
N ASP A 85 14.14 7.26 -13.73
CA ASP A 85 13.03 8.21 -13.81
C ASP A 85 12.25 8.39 -12.49
N ASN A 86 12.87 8.01 -11.37
CA ASN A 86 12.33 8.14 -10.00
C ASN A 86 11.04 7.38 -9.69
N HIS A 87 10.54 6.55 -10.61
CA HIS A 87 9.49 5.60 -10.27
C HIS A 87 10.02 4.54 -9.30
N TYR A 88 9.10 3.80 -8.69
CA TYR A 88 9.44 2.74 -7.74
C TYR A 88 8.83 1.38 -8.09
N SER A 89 8.03 1.32 -9.17
CA SER A 89 7.47 0.06 -9.65
C SER A 89 7.33 0.05 -11.16
N MET A 90 7.41 -1.14 -11.75
CA MET A 90 7.08 -1.40 -13.14
C MET A 90 6.52 -2.81 -13.29
N ARG A 91 5.80 -3.05 -14.38
CA ARG A 91 5.26 -4.36 -14.73
C ARG A 91 5.43 -4.61 -16.22
N SER A 92 5.77 -5.85 -16.55
CA SER A 92 5.83 -6.30 -17.94
C SER A 92 5.87 -7.83 -17.99
N ASN A 93 5.13 -8.44 -18.92
CA ASN A 93 5.20 -9.86 -19.24
C ASN A 93 5.05 -10.82 -18.03
N GLY A 94 4.21 -10.48 -17.04
CA GLY A 94 4.02 -11.28 -15.83
C GLY A 94 5.13 -11.13 -14.78
N VAL A 95 5.95 -10.09 -14.92
CA VAL A 95 7.00 -9.71 -13.96
C VAL A 95 6.70 -8.31 -13.44
N SER A 96 6.63 -8.18 -12.13
CA SER A 96 6.61 -6.89 -11.44
C SER A 96 7.96 -6.66 -10.78
N VAL A 97 8.50 -5.46 -10.91
CA VAL A 97 9.69 -5.04 -10.17
C VAL A 97 9.31 -3.89 -9.25
N VAL A 98 9.64 -4.03 -7.97
CA VAL A 98 9.50 -2.98 -6.96
C VAL A 98 10.89 -2.55 -6.51
N ALA A 99 11.26 -1.32 -6.87
CA ALA A 99 12.56 -0.71 -6.63
C ALA A 99 12.48 0.24 -5.44
N LEU A 100 13.07 -0.16 -4.32
CA LEU A 100 13.02 0.54 -3.03
C LEU A 100 14.31 1.30 -2.70
N GLY A 101 15.25 1.41 -3.64
CA GLY A 101 16.52 2.13 -3.41
C GLY A 101 16.35 3.62 -3.12
N ASN A 102 15.18 4.20 -3.45
CA ASN A 102 14.83 5.57 -3.09
C ASN A 102 14.26 5.71 -1.68
N TRP A 103 13.95 4.60 -0.98
CA TRP A 103 13.38 4.65 0.36
C TRP A 103 14.40 5.24 1.34
N ARG A 104 13.96 6.18 2.18
CA ARG A 104 14.78 6.80 3.22
C ARG A 104 14.03 6.80 4.55
N ARG A 105 14.76 6.79 5.67
CA ARG A 105 14.17 6.86 7.02
C ARG A 105 13.30 8.10 7.22
N THR A 106 13.58 9.21 6.51
CA THR A 106 12.74 10.42 6.53
C THR A 106 11.34 10.22 5.93
N MET A 107 11.12 9.15 5.18
CA MET A 107 9.79 8.76 4.69
C MET A 107 8.95 8.10 5.79
N ALA A 108 9.57 7.66 6.90
CA ALA A 108 8.84 7.10 8.03
C ALA A 108 8.01 8.19 8.76
N PRO A 109 6.92 7.81 9.44
CA PRO A 109 6.20 6.54 9.28
C PRO A 109 5.64 6.40 7.85
N PRO A 110 5.57 5.21 7.23
CA PRO A 110 5.76 3.86 7.77
C PRO A 110 7.16 3.26 7.53
N SER A 111 7.41 2.10 8.14
CA SER A 111 8.63 1.31 7.97
C SER A 111 8.79 0.76 6.54
N ILE A 112 10.02 0.43 6.14
CA ILE A 112 10.29 -0.20 4.84
C ILE A 112 9.55 -1.55 4.68
N LEU A 113 9.31 -2.26 5.79
CA LEU A 113 8.57 -3.51 5.80
C LEU A 113 7.11 -3.30 5.39
N GLU A 114 6.47 -2.27 5.92
CA GLU A 114 5.10 -1.92 5.56
C GLU A 114 4.98 -1.43 4.12
N PHE A 115 5.99 -0.70 3.62
CA PHE A 115 6.10 -0.38 2.19
C PHE A 115 6.13 -1.65 1.34
N VAL A 116 7.00 -2.61 1.67
CA VAL A 116 7.09 -3.88 0.95
C VAL A 116 5.76 -4.61 0.96
N LEU A 117 5.12 -4.77 2.12
CA LEU A 117 3.85 -5.47 2.24
C LEU A 117 2.75 -4.83 1.39
N THR A 118 2.58 -3.51 1.48
CA THR A 118 1.57 -2.80 0.69
C THR A 118 1.85 -2.87 -0.82
N LEU A 119 3.12 -2.77 -1.23
CA LEU A 119 3.47 -2.84 -2.64
C LEU A 119 3.37 -4.27 -3.20
N VAL A 120 3.71 -5.30 -2.42
CA VAL A 120 3.48 -6.70 -2.79
C VAL A 120 1.98 -6.98 -2.96
N VAL A 121 1.12 -6.49 -2.04
CA VAL A 121 -0.34 -6.60 -2.18
C VAL A 121 -0.84 -5.88 -3.44
N ARG A 122 -0.28 -4.71 -3.78
CA ARG A 122 -0.59 -4.01 -5.04
C ARG A 122 -0.23 -4.85 -6.27
N GLU A 123 0.94 -5.49 -6.27
CA GLU A 123 1.35 -6.34 -7.39
C GLU A 123 0.49 -7.60 -7.49
N ALA A 124 0.10 -8.19 -6.37
CA ALA A 124 -0.86 -9.31 -6.35
C ALA A 124 -2.23 -8.91 -6.91
N LEU A 125 -2.75 -7.73 -6.56
CA LEU A 125 -3.99 -7.19 -7.15
C LEU A 125 -3.91 -7.08 -8.68
N ALA A 126 -2.76 -6.60 -9.19
CA ALA A 126 -2.51 -6.48 -10.63
C ALA A 126 -2.38 -7.84 -11.33
N CYS A 127 -2.00 -8.89 -10.60
CA CYS A 127 -1.96 -10.27 -11.09
C CYS A 127 -3.37 -10.87 -11.19
N VAL A 128 -4.17 -10.77 -10.13
CA VAL A 128 -5.50 -11.43 -10.07
C VAL A 128 -6.57 -10.70 -10.89
N SER A 129 -6.46 -9.38 -11.05
CA SER A 129 -7.37 -8.58 -11.86
C SER A 129 -6.61 -7.94 -13.01
N ARG A 130 -6.86 -8.43 -14.24
CA ARG A 130 -6.28 -7.84 -15.47
C ARG A 130 -6.64 -6.37 -15.62
N ARG A 131 -7.86 -5.99 -15.20
CA ARG A 131 -8.35 -4.61 -15.27
C ARG A 131 -7.58 -3.69 -14.32
N LEU A 132 -7.12 -4.21 -13.17
CA LEU A 132 -6.23 -3.48 -12.25
C LEU A 132 -4.75 -3.51 -12.64
N SER A 133 -4.35 -4.36 -13.60
CA SER A 133 -2.95 -4.50 -14.04
C SER A 133 -2.39 -3.27 -14.74
N GLY A 134 -3.23 -2.49 -15.43
CA GLY A 134 -2.86 -1.18 -15.99
C GLY A 134 -3.43 0.00 -15.20
N SER A 135 -4.27 -0.26 -14.20
CA SER A 135 -5.09 0.78 -13.61
C SER A 135 -4.32 1.60 -12.60
N VAL A 136 -4.23 2.89 -12.89
CA VAL A 136 -3.71 3.89 -11.97
C VAL A 136 -4.71 5.04 -11.96
N HIS A 137 -5.39 5.24 -10.82
CA HIS A 137 -6.49 6.21 -10.73
C HIS A 137 -6.01 7.51 -10.12
N LEU A 138 -6.48 8.63 -10.65
CA LEU A 138 -6.28 9.95 -10.05
C LEU A 138 -7.32 10.18 -8.95
N GLY A 139 -6.93 10.92 -7.90
CA GLY A 139 -7.84 11.36 -6.86
C GLY A 139 -8.22 10.28 -5.83
N THR A 140 -7.56 9.11 -5.84
CA THR A 140 -7.81 8.01 -4.90
C THR A 140 -6.70 7.88 -3.87
N LYS A 141 -6.29 9.04 -3.31
CA LYS A 141 -5.13 9.15 -2.40
C LYS A 141 -5.16 8.07 -1.32
N GLY A 142 -4.15 7.21 -1.33
CA GLY A 142 -4.01 6.13 -0.34
C GLY A 142 -4.56 4.76 -0.78
N CYS A 143 -5.21 4.65 -1.94
CA CYS A 143 -5.47 3.36 -2.56
C CYS A 143 -4.16 2.76 -3.11
N PRO A 144 -3.92 1.43 -3.03
CA PRO A 144 -2.74 0.80 -3.64
C PRO A 144 -2.55 1.12 -5.13
N CYS A 145 -3.66 1.29 -5.84
CA CYS A 145 -3.71 1.59 -7.27
C CYS A 145 -3.83 3.10 -7.59
N ASP A 146 -3.56 3.99 -6.62
CA ASP A 146 -3.53 5.44 -6.85
C ASP A 146 -2.31 5.86 -7.68
N VAL A 147 -2.39 6.98 -8.41
CA VAL A 147 -1.25 7.57 -9.12
C VAL A 147 -0.30 8.22 -8.12
N THR A 148 0.83 7.56 -7.87
CA THR A 148 1.94 8.11 -7.07
C THR A 148 3.24 7.91 -7.85
N PRO A 149 3.76 8.95 -8.53
CA PRO A 149 4.98 8.80 -9.31
C PRO A 149 6.20 8.59 -8.41
N LEU A 150 6.22 9.25 -7.24
CA LEU A 150 7.34 9.19 -6.30
C LEU A 150 7.07 8.19 -5.18
N LEU A 151 8.13 7.51 -4.74
CA LEU A 151 8.06 6.57 -3.61
C LEU A 151 7.67 7.27 -2.30
N ALA A 152 8.09 8.52 -2.11
CA ALA A 152 7.72 9.31 -0.94
C ALA A 152 6.20 9.50 -0.81
N ASP A 153 5.51 9.66 -1.94
CA ASP A 153 4.04 9.82 -1.96
C ASP A 153 3.32 8.49 -1.76
N ALA A 154 3.95 7.37 -2.16
CA ALA A 154 3.43 6.03 -1.93
C ALA A 154 3.25 5.71 -0.44
N ARG A 155 3.89 6.47 0.47
CA ARG A 155 3.60 6.49 1.92
C ARG A 155 2.09 6.55 2.20
N GLN A 156 1.34 7.38 1.47
CA GLN A 156 -0.10 7.52 1.70
C GLN A 156 -0.82 6.18 1.48
N LYS A 157 -0.39 5.39 0.50
CA LYS A 157 -0.95 4.05 0.22
C LYS A 157 -0.75 3.10 1.39
N VAL A 158 0.41 3.20 2.02
CA VAL A 158 0.77 2.35 3.14
C VAL A 158 0.02 2.76 4.41
N LEU A 159 -0.34 4.03 4.56
CA LEU A 159 -1.01 4.58 5.74
C LEU A 159 -2.54 4.55 5.69
N SER A 160 -3.16 4.63 4.52
CA SER A 160 -4.62 4.77 4.43
C SER A 160 -5.39 3.45 4.47
N SER A 161 -4.73 2.32 4.23
CA SER A 161 -5.29 0.97 4.46
C SER A 161 -6.68 0.73 3.85
N TYR A 162 -6.95 1.20 2.63
CA TYR A 162 -8.26 1.07 2.00
C TYR A 162 -8.17 0.79 0.49
N LEU A 163 -9.23 0.18 -0.07
CA LEU A 163 -9.49 0.16 -1.51
C LEU A 163 -10.52 1.22 -1.90
N CYS A 164 -10.25 1.98 -2.97
CA CYS A 164 -11.22 2.93 -3.50
C CYS A 164 -12.42 2.21 -4.14
N SER A 165 -13.54 2.93 -4.27
CA SER A 165 -14.77 2.40 -4.88
C SER A 165 -14.53 1.85 -6.28
N TYR A 166 -13.71 2.51 -7.09
CA TYR A 166 -13.36 2.06 -8.44
C TYR A 166 -12.68 0.68 -8.44
N CYS A 167 -11.64 0.48 -7.60
CA CYS A 167 -10.99 -0.83 -7.49
C CYS A 167 -11.95 -1.91 -6.99
N ARG A 168 -12.83 -1.57 -6.03
CA ARG A 168 -13.84 -2.51 -5.52
C ARG A 168 -14.82 -2.93 -6.62
N THR A 169 -15.28 -1.98 -7.44
CA THR A 169 -16.15 -2.26 -8.59
C THR A 169 -15.46 -3.15 -9.60
N LEU A 170 -14.20 -2.86 -9.98
CA LEU A 170 -13.47 -3.71 -10.93
C LEU A 170 -13.25 -5.13 -10.40
N LEU A 171 -12.90 -5.28 -9.12
CA LEU A 171 -12.81 -6.60 -8.50
C LEU A 171 -14.16 -7.32 -8.49
N ALA A 172 -15.26 -6.61 -8.25
CA ALA A 172 -16.59 -7.19 -8.28
C ALA A 172 -16.97 -7.67 -9.69
N GLU A 173 -16.71 -6.85 -10.71
CA GLU A 173 -16.95 -7.18 -12.12
C GLU A 173 -16.07 -8.35 -12.60
N ASP A 174 -14.87 -8.50 -12.05
CA ASP A 174 -13.97 -9.64 -12.30
C ASP A 174 -14.37 -10.91 -11.50
N GLY A 175 -15.48 -10.88 -10.74
CA GLY A 175 -15.95 -12.01 -9.93
C GLY A 175 -15.16 -12.23 -8.63
N LEU A 176 -14.36 -11.24 -8.20
CA LEU A 176 -13.45 -11.30 -7.05
C LEU A 176 -14.00 -10.56 -5.82
N VAL A 177 -15.32 -10.45 -5.67
CA VAL A 177 -15.96 -9.74 -4.53
C VAL A 177 -15.45 -10.26 -3.17
N ALA A 178 -15.32 -11.58 -3.04
CA ALA A 178 -14.86 -12.22 -1.81
C ALA A 178 -13.42 -11.86 -1.41
N LEU A 179 -12.60 -11.40 -2.37
CA LEU A 179 -11.21 -11.01 -2.12
C LEU A 179 -11.11 -9.62 -1.48
N ILE A 180 -12.08 -8.72 -1.73
CA ILE A 180 -12.06 -7.34 -1.23
C ILE A 180 -11.79 -7.26 0.29
N PRO A 181 -12.57 -7.91 1.18
CA PRO A 181 -12.34 -7.82 2.63
C PRO A 181 -10.96 -8.37 3.04
N ALA A 182 -10.47 -9.38 2.34
CA ALA A 182 -9.18 -9.98 2.63
C ALA A 182 -8.02 -9.05 2.23
N ILE A 183 -8.13 -8.36 1.10
CA ILE A 183 -7.17 -7.32 0.70
C ILE A 183 -7.16 -6.17 1.70
N GLU A 184 -8.33 -5.69 2.12
CA GLU A 184 -8.41 -4.62 3.11
C GLU A 184 -7.79 -5.02 4.44
N LYS A 185 -8.01 -6.27 4.87
CA LYS A 185 -7.35 -6.83 6.05
C LYS A 185 -5.83 -6.90 5.89
N MET A 186 -5.32 -7.30 4.72
CA MET A 186 -3.87 -7.29 4.45
C MET A 186 -3.29 -5.87 4.51
N LEU A 187 -3.99 -4.88 3.95
CA LEU A 187 -3.56 -3.48 3.90
C LEU A 187 -3.64 -2.76 5.25
N ASP A 188 -4.62 -3.11 6.09
CA ASP A 188 -4.84 -2.57 7.44
C ASP A 188 -3.72 -2.91 8.42
N LYS A 189 -3.00 -4.01 8.19
CA LYS A 189 -1.82 -4.42 8.96
C LYS A 189 -2.06 -4.62 10.46
N SER A 190 -3.30 -4.56 10.95
CA SER A 190 -3.64 -4.92 12.35
C SER A 190 -3.22 -6.34 12.70
N TRP A 191 -3.15 -7.23 11.71
CA TRP A 191 -2.65 -8.60 11.84
C TRP A 191 -1.16 -8.69 12.21
N LEU A 192 -0.37 -7.62 12.05
CA LEU A 192 1.03 -7.60 12.49
C LEU A 192 1.13 -7.68 14.03
N GLY A 193 0.13 -7.17 14.76
CA GLY A 193 0.17 -7.07 16.21
C GLY A 193 1.12 -5.96 16.69
N THR A 194 1.82 -6.19 17.80
CA THR A 194 2.68 -5.16 18.42
C THR A 194 4.10 -5.69 18.63
N PRO A 195 5.15 -4.86 18.52
CA PRO A 195 6.53 -5.31 18.73
C PRO A 195 6.80 -5.88 20.13
N HIS A 196 5.97 -5.55 21.12
CA HIS A 196 6.09 -6.06 22.50
C HIS A 196 5.47 -7.45 22.69
N ASP A 197 4.56 -7.87 21.82
CA ASP A 197 4.00 -9.21 21.83
C ASP A 197 4.88 -10.14 20.99
N GLN A 198 5.70 -10.94 21.67
CA GLN A 198 6.64 -11.88 21.04
C GLN A 198 5.96 -12.94 20.16
N SER A 199 4.68 -13.22 20.39
CA SER A 199 3.91 -14.18 19.57
C SER A 199 3.37 -13.55 18.28
N SER A 200 3.31 -12.21 18.22
CA SER A 200 2.81 -11.50 17.05
C SER A 200 3.84 -11.45 15.93
N PRO A 201 3.41 -11.34 14.65
CA PRO A 201 4.34 -11.18 13.54
C PRO A 201 5.30 -9.99 13.70
N ALA A 202 4.84 -8.91 14.34
CA ALA A 202 5.63 -7.75 14.71
C ALA A 202 6.72 -8.07 15.73
N GLY A 203 6.36 -8.76 16.81
CA GLY A 203 7.32 -9.16 17.85
C GLY A 203 8.39 -10.10 17.30
N ILE A 204 8.00 -11.07 16.46
CA ILE A 204 8.95 -11.97 15.78
C ILE A 204 9.91 -11.18 14.90
N ALA A 205 9.40 -10.29 14.05
CA ALA A 205 10.26 -9.50 13.17
C ALA A 205 11.16 -8.53 13.95
N SER A 206 10.69 -7.96 15.06
CA SER A 206 11.48 -7.13 15.97
C SER A 206 12.58 -7.93 16.66
N ALA A 207 12.29 -9.14 17.12
CA ALA A 207 13.26 -10.04 17.75
C ALA A 207 14.37 -10.46 16.78
N LEU A 208 14.08 -10.50 15.47
CA LEU A 208 15.05 -10.72 14.40
C LEU A 208 15.84 -9.46 14.01
N GLY A 209 15.72 -8.36 14.75
CA GLY A 209 16.47 -7.13 14.54
C GLY A 209 15.91 -6.20 13.45
N HIS A 210 14.68 -6.42 12.99
CA HIS A 210 14.04 -5.49 12.07
C HIS A 210 13.38 -4.31 12.79
N ASP A 211 13.69 -3.08 12.37
CA ASP A 211 13.07 -1.86 12.89
C ASP A 211 11.63 -1.71 12.35
N LEU A 212 10.64 -2.05 13.18
CA LEU A 212 9.22 -2.02 12.86
C LEU A 212 8.53 -0.81 13.49
N PHE A 213 8.38 0.25 12.71
CA PHE A 213 7.48 1.37 13.03
C PHE A 213 6.06 1.06 12.59
N ILE A 214 5.37 0.13 13.26
CA ILE A 214 4.00 -0.24 12.86
C ILE A 214 3.08 0.95 13.03
N VAL A 215 2.60 1.48 11.92
CA VAL A 215 1.67 2.60 11.92
C VAL A 215 0.26 2.05 11.94
N LYS A 216 -0.56 2.49 12.90
CA LYS A 216 -2.00 2.13 12.97
C LYS A 216 -2.85 2.82 11.87
N GLY A 217 -2.22 3.22 10.78
CA GLY A 217 -2.78 4.02 9.69
C GLY A 217 -3.07 5.48 10.06
N LEU A 218 -3.61 6.23 9.10
CA LEU A 218 -4.15 7.59 9.31
C LEU A 218 -5.52 7.61 9.99
N ARG A 219 -5.99 6.46 10.51
CA ARG A 219 -7.26 6.43 11.23
C ARG A 219 -7.10 7.23 12.52
N PRO A 220 -7.88 8.31 12.72
CA PRO A 220 -7.82 9.03 13.98
C PRO A 220 -8.11 8.03 15.09
N THR A 221 -7.28 8.05 16.12
CA THR A 221 -7.56 7.32 17.36
C THR A 221 -8.93 7.74 17.90
N LEU A 222 -9.57 6.92 18.74
CA LEU A 222 -10.84 7.33 19.37
C LEU A 222 -10.71 8.68 20.08
N TYR A 223 -9.54 8.94 20.69
CA TYR A 223 -9.22 10.23 21.30
C TYR A 223 -9.16 11.38 20.27
N GLU A 224 -8.48 11.18 19.14
CA GLU A 224 -8.43 12.19 18.07
C GLU A 224 -9.80 12.38 17.43
N THR A 225 -10.59 11.33 17.29
CA THR A 225 -11.97 11.38 16.81
C THR A 225 -12.83 12.21 17.75
N ILE A 226 -12.78 11.93 19.06
CA ILE A 226 -13.47 12.73 20.09
C ILE A 226 -13.01 14.19 20.05
N ARG A 227 -11.70 14.45 19.94
CA ARG A 227 -11.14 15.81 19.86
C ARG A 227 -11.57 16.55 18.60
N ILE A 228 -11.62 15.87 17.45
CA ILE A 228 -12.09 16.44 16.18
C ILE A 228 -13.58 16.75 16.27
N THR A 229 -14.39 15.84 16.80
CA THR A 229 -15.83 16.05 17.03
C THR A 229 -16.07 17.22 17.97
N LEU A 230 -15.38 17.28 19.11
CA LEU A 230 -15.47 18.40 20.07
C LEU A 230 -15.04 19.73 19.45
N ARG A 231 -14.00 19.74 18.60
CA ARG A 231 -13.56 20.95 17.90
C ARG A 231 -14.58 21.39 16.87
N GLN A 232 -15.19 20.46 16.14
CA GLN A 232 -16.23 20.77 15.15
C GLN A 232 -17.52 21.27 15.81
N GLU A 233 -17.95 20.67 16.93
CA GLU A 233 -19.12 21.14 17.68
C GLU A 233 -18.85 22.47 18.38
N GLY A 234 -17.67 22.65 18.97
CA GLY A 234 -17.28 23.93 19.59
C GLY A 234 -17.20 25.08 18.58
N ILE A 235 -16.70 24.83 17.36
CA ILE A 235 -16.71 25.82 16.28
C ILE A 235 -18.14 26.15 15.84
N LYS A 236 -19.03 25.16 15.73
CA LYS A 236 -20.45 25.39 15.40
C LYS A 236 -21.15 26.25 16.47
N GLN A 237 -20.89 26.00 17.75
CA GLN A 237 -21.43 26.83 18.84
C GLN A 237 -20.88 28.25 18.81
N LEU A 238 -19.58 28.45 18.58
CA LEU A 238 -18.99 29.79 18.47
C LEU A 238 -19.59 30.59 17.31
N ILE A 239 -19.79 29.96 16.15
CA ILE A 239 -20.43 30.59 14.98
C ILE A 239 -21.89 30.94 15.29
N SER A 240 -22.63 30.02 15.90
CA SER A 240 -24.03 30.22 16.31
C SER A 240 -24.18 31.41 17.29
N THR A 241 -23.39 31.42 18.36
CA THR A 241 -23.42 32.49 19.36
C THR A 241 -22.97 33.82 18.76
N GLY A 242 -21.91 33.83 17.95
CA GLY A 242 -21.45 35.01 17.23
C GLY A 242 -22.52 35.60 16.32
N ALA A 243 -23.20 34.76 15.53
CA ALA A 243 -24.31 35.18 14.67
C ALA A 243 -25.50 35.73 15.46
N THR A 244 -25.82 35.12 16.61
CA THR A 244 -26.92 35.55 17.48
C THR A 244 -26.64 36.91 18.12
N ILE A 245 -25.41 37.12 18.61
CA ILE A 245 -24.96 38.42 19.14
C ILE A 245 -25.03 39.49 18.05
N LEU A 246 -24.52 39.20 16.85
CA LEU A 246 -24.55 40.13 15.72
C LEU A 246 -25.98 40.50 15.34
N ALA A 247 -26.88 39.52 15.24
CA ALA A 247 -28.30 39.75 14.97
C ALA A 247 -28.95 40.63 16.06
N THR A 248 -28.63 40.36 17.33
CA THR A 248 -29.18 41.12 18.48
C THR A 248 -28.71 42.57 18.45
N ILE A 249 -27.43 42.81 18.16
CA ILE A 249 -26.87 44.15 17.98
C ILE A 249 -27.54 44.86 16.80
N LEU A 250 -27.74 44.17 15.68
CA LEU A 250 -28.38 44.73 14.50
C LEU A 250 -29.83 45.15 14.78
N VAL A 251 -30.59 44.30 15.47
CA VAL A 251 -31.97 44.59 15.89
C VAL A 251 -31.99 45.77 16.85
N ALA A 252 -31.10 45.82 17.84
CA ALA A 252 -31.01 46.94 18.77
C ALA A 252 -30.70 48.28 18.04
N ILE A 253 -29.76 48.28 17.08
CA ILE A 253 -29.45 49.46 16.26
C ILE A 253 -30.66 49.89 15.43
N ILE A 254 -31.39 48.94 14.83
CA ILE A 254 -32.60 49.22 14.05
C ILE A 254 -33.69 49.83 14.94
N LEU A 255 -33.94 49.25 16.12
CA LEU A 255 -34.94 49.76 17.07
C LEU A 255 -34.60 51.18 17.52
N VAL A 256 -33.34 51.46 17.85
CA VAL A 256 -32.86 52.80 18.20
C VAL A 256 -33.05 53.78 17.04
N ARG A 257 -32.71 53.40 15.81
CA ARG A 257 -32.87 54.27 14.63
C ARG A 257 -34.32 54.52 14.25
N LEU A 258 -35.22 53.57 14.50
CA LEU A 258 -36.64 53.71 14.22
C LEU A 258 -37.39 54.50 15.32
N GLY A 259 -36.68 55.00 16.35
CA GLY A 259 -37.30 55.79 17.41
C GLY A 259 -38.23 55.00 18.32
N LEU A 260 -38.20 53.67 18.22
CA LEU A 260 -38.88 52.77 19.14
C LEU A 260 -38.06 52.75 20.42
N LYS A 261 -38.46 53.57 21.40
CA LYS A 261 -37.90 53.49 22.75
C LYS A 261 -38.08 52.06 23.25
N VAL A 262 -36.97 51.42 23.60
CA VAL A 262 -36.95 50.18 24.39
C VAL A 262 -37.51 50.48 25.78
#